data_AF-A0A150F3Z7-F1
#
_entry.id   AF-A0A150F3Z7-F1
#
_cell.length_a   1.000
_cell.length_b   1.000
_cell.length_c   1.000
_cell.angle_alpha   90.00
_cell.angle_beta   90.00
_cell.angle_gamma   90.00
#
_symmetry.space_group_name_H-M   'P 1'
#
loop_
_entity.id
_entity.type
_entity.pdbx_description
1 polymer ?
#
loop_
_entity_poly.entity_id
_entity_poly.type
_entity_poly.pdbx_seq_one_letter_code
_entity_poly.pdbx_strand_id
1 'polypeptide(L)'
;MKDLDNSEYNGVYLFFSFDLVNSTIFKSSNIWQEVFKRFYELIETMLKKEFKEIRLWKYIGDEVLLFLKVTNFDQLYKCAPVCSKVVREVIQQLYKDYPDSKKIIFIKSTIWMADVTFQNPKGSTGVSPIEERAKNIVFFVGNSPSWMDGLQVDFLGPDIDLGFRLSKFAQKSKVLISANLAYILNRKKGDIESYEREDRIVIDDSYKIISYEILKGIWNNRRYPIIWYGDSWSKEEYDYDEHIESPLVMNVVYNKHQDINKIGKIISDLNKTKELEDIMQAIECSKAEERNREVTYNVPEERLAEIHCAVVCLDKQNRVLLARRSKKRNGWLIYGNLAAAS
;
A
#
# COMPACT_ATOMS: atom_id res chain seq x y z
N MET A 1 11.84 10.18 29.09
CA MET A 1 11.26 9.82 27.78
C MET A 1 11.26 8.31 27.74
N LYS A 2 10.09 7.66 27.75
CA LYS A 2 10.03 6.24 27.38
C LYS A 2 10.44 6.20 25.92
N ASP A 3 11.48 5.43 25.59
CA ASP A 3 11.69 5.01 24.22
C ASP A 3 10.39 4.37 23.76
N LEU A 4 9.67 5.06 22.87
CA LEU A 4 8.56 4.45 22.16
C LEU A 4 9.18 3.29 21.39
N ASP A 5 8.88 2.07 21.82
CA ASP A 5 9.25 0.85 21.12
C ASP A 5 8.51 0.84 19.78
N ASN A 6 9.07 1.54 18.80
CA ASN A 6 8.56 1.66 17.44
C ASN A 6 8.87 0.39 16.62
N SER A 7 9.20 -0.73 17.28
CA SER A 7 9.31 -2.05 16.63
C SER A 7 8.00 -2.47 15.96
N GLU A 8 6.87 -1.84 16.28
CA GLU A 8 5.60 -2.02 15.57
C GLU A 8 5.69 -1.70 14.06
N TYR A 9 6.68 -0.90 13.63
CA TYR A 9 6.94 -0.61 12.21
C TYR A 9 7.92 -1.59 11.55
N ASN A 10 8.48 -2.55 12.30
CA ASN A 10 9.29 -3.61 11.73
C ASN A 10 8.41 -4.65 11.03
N GLY A 11 8.92 -5.22 9.95
CA GLY A 11 8.37 -6.39 9.30
C GLY A 11 8.25 -6.23 7.79
N VAL A 12 7.42 -7.08 7.21
CA VAL A 12 7.29 -7.21 5.76
C VAL A 12 6.20 -6.28 5.25
N TYR A 13 6.51 -5.52 4.20
CA TYR A 13 5.58 -4.59 3.57
C TYR A 13 5.38 -4.94 2.10
N LEU A 14 4.13 -4.88 1.64
CA LEU A 14 3.78 -4.73 0.24
C LEU A 14 3.72 -3.25 -0.12
N PHE A 15 4.28 -2.90 -1.26
CA PHE A 15 4.18 -1.58 -1.86
C PHE A 15 3.45 -1.69 -3.17
N PHE A 16 2.58 -0.72 -3.43
CA PHE A 16 1.75 -0.65 -4.61
C PHE A 16 2.03 0.67 -5.31
N SER A 17 2.28 0.60 -6.61
CA SER A 17 2.46 1.73 -7.50
C SER A 17 1.38 1.68 -8.58
N PHE A 18 0.70 2.80 -8.79
CA PHE A 18 -0.27 3.00 -9.86
C PHE A 18 0.10 4.25 -10.64
N ASP A 19 0.41 4.09 -11.92
CA ASP A 19 0.93 5.16 -12.78
C ASP A 19 0.02 5.36 -14.00
N LEU A 20 -0.24 6.62 -14.37
CA LEU A 20 -1.07 6.96 -15.52
C LEU A 20 -0.25 6.97 -16.80
N VAL A 21 -0.62 6.11 -17.74
CA VAL A 21 -0.04 6.10 -19.08
C VAL A 21 -0.63 7.23 -19.90
N ASN A 22 0.21 7.86 -20.73
CA ASN A 22 -0.13 9.02 -21.57
C ASN A 22 -0.53 10.27 -20.78
N SER A 23 -0.18 10.33 -19.49
CA SER A 23 -0.42 11.49 -18.62
C SER A 23 0.13 12.79 -19.20
N THR A 24 1.35 12.78 -19.75
CA THR A 24 1.99 13.95 -20.36
C THR A 24 1.19 14.50 -21.55
N ILE A 25 0.66 13.62 -22.40
CA ILE A 25 -0.19 14.02 -23.52
C ILE A 25 -1.51 14.57 -22.98
N PHE A 26 -2.11 13.89 -22.00
CA PHE A 26 -3.40 14.26 -21.44
C PHE A 26 -3.37 15.57 -20.64
N LYS A 27 -2.22 15.95 -20.07
CA LYS A 27 -2.01 17.25 -19.40
C LYS A 27 -2.22 18.46 -20.32
N SER A 28 -2.25 18.26 -21.64
CA SER A 28 -2.65 19.32 -22.59
C SER A 28 -4.17 19.59 -22.61
N SER A 29 -4.99 18.69 -22.06
CA SER A 29 -6.43 18.91 -21.90
C SER A 29 -6.72 19.96 -20.83
N ASN A 30 -7.92 20.54 -20.83
CA ASN A 30 -8.37 21.45 -19.77
C ASN A 30 -8.86 20.72 -18.51
N ILE A 31 -9.12 19.41 -18.58
CA ILE A 31 -9.72 18.61 -17.49
C ILE A 31 -8.73 17.70 -16.75
N TRP A 32 -7.44 17.70 -17.10
CA TRP A 32 -6.48 16.74 -16.56
C TRP A 32 -6.42 16.72 -15.03
N GLN A 33 -6.59 17.88 -14.39
CA GLN A 33 -6.54 17.99 -12.93
C GLN A 33 -7.69 17.23 -12.25
N GLU A 34 -8.88 17.29 -12.85
CA GLU A 34 -10.08 16.62 -12.33
C GLU A 34 -9.95 15.10 -12.50
N VAL A 35 -9.46 14.67 -13.66
CA VAL A 35 -9.20 13.25 -13.94
C VAL A 35 -8.15 12.68 -12.98
N PHE A 36 -7.06 13.41 -12.72
CA PHE A 36 -5.99 12.93 -11.85
C PHE A 36 -6.44 12.85 -10.39
N LYS A 37 -7.13 13.89 -9.90
CA LYS A 37 -7.72 13.88 -8.55
C LYS A 37 -8.70 12.71 -8.38
N ARG A 38 -9.54 12.48 -9.40
CA ARG A 38 -10.48 11.36 -9.39
C ARG A 38 -9.76 10.01 -9.40
N PHE A 39 -8.70 9.87 -10.20
CA PHE A 39 -7.86 8.69 -10.22
C PHE A 39 -7.26 8.39 -8.83
N TYR A 40 -6.69 9.38 -8.16
CA TYR A 40 -6.15 9.22 -6.80
C TYR A 40 -7.22 8.75 -5.81
N GLU A 41 -8.36 9.45 -5.79
CA GLU A 41 -9.49 9.15 -4.91
C GLU A 41 -10.01 7.72 -5.11
N LEU A 42 -10.20 7.31 -6.37
CA LEU A 42 -10.74 5.98 -6.71
C LEU A 42 -9.77 4.86 -6.33
N ILE A 43 -8.47 5.00 -6.64
CA ILE A 43 -7.45 4.01 -6.28
C ILE A 43 -7.41 3.80 -4.77
N GLU A 44 -7.32 4.88 -4.00
CA GLU A 44 -7.28 4.79 -2.54
C GLU A 44 -8.57 4.20 -1.97
N THR A 45 -9.72 4.67 -2.45
CA THR A 45 -11.03 4.22 -1.94
C THR A 45 -11.25 2.74 -2.21
N MET A 46 -10.94 2.28 -3.42
CA MET A 46 -11.16 0.87 -3.82
C MET A 46 -10.15 -0.06 -3.13
N LEU A 47 -8.88 0.32 -3.03
CA LEU A 47 -7.90 -0.50 -2.28
C LEU A 47 -8.18 -0.54 -0.79
N LYS A 48 -8.58 0.57 -0.15
CA LYS A 48 -8.92 0.58 1.28
C LYS A 48 -10.13 -0.29 1.61
N LYS A 49 -11.05 -0.50 0.66
CA LYS A 49 -12.17 -1.44 0.82
C LYS A 49 -11.70 -2.90 0.89
N GLU A 50 -10.69 -3.25 0.10
CA GLU A 50 -10.15 -4.61 0.00
C GLU A 50 -9.08 -4.88 1.07
N PHE A 51 -8.27 -3.86 1.41
CA PHE A 51 -7.19 -3.90 2.40
C PHE A 51 -7.36 -2.76 3.40
N LYS A 52 -8.07 -2.99 4.51
CA LYS A 52 -8.39 -1.95 5.50
C LYS A 52 -7.17 -1.21 6.06
N GLU A 53 -6.04 -1.88 6.18
CA GLU A 53 -4.80 -1.34 6.77
C GLU A 53 -3.86 -0.69 5.74
N ILE A 54 -4.24 -0.67 4.45
CA ILE A 54 -3.42 -0.03 3.43
C ILE A 54 -3.34 1.47 3.66
N ARG A 55 -2.14 2.03 3.54
CA ARG A 55 -1.88 3.45 3.76
C ARG A 55 -1.35 4.09 2.49
N LEU A 56 -1.77 5.33 2.24
CA LEU A 56 -1.16 6.17 1.23
C LEU A 56 0.28 6.46 1.68
N TRP A 57 1.24 6.24 0.79
CA TRP A 57 2.63 6.63 1.01
C TRP A 57 2.85 8.07 0.54
N LYS A 58 2.64 8.30 -0.76
CA LYS A 58 2.86 9.59 -1.43
C LYS A 58 2.26 9.59 -2.82
N TYR A 59 1.94 10.78 -3.32
CA TYR A 59 1.70 11.03 -4.74
C TYR A 59 3.00 11.52 -5.38
N ILE A 60 3.35 11.00 -6.56
CA ILE A 60 4.53 11.41 -7.32
C ILE A 60 4.08 11.79 -8.73
N GLY A 61 3.79 13.08 -8.95
CA GLY A 61 3.24 13.52 -10.22
C GLY A 61 1.92 12.79 -10.50
N ASP A 62 1.88 11.98 -11.54
CA ASP A 62 0.75 11.16 -11.99
C ASP A 62 0.70 9.75 -11.38
N GLU A 63 1.59 9.43 -10.44
CA GLU A 63 1.67 8.15 -9.76
C GLU A 63 1.11 8.21 -8.32
N VAL A 64 0.41 7.15 -7.89
CA VAL A 64 0.00 6.92 -6.50
C VAL A 64 0.78 5.76 -5.92
N LEU A 65 1.44 6.00 -4.78
CA LEU A 65 2.12 4.97 -4.01
C LEU A 65 1.36 4.68 -2.72
N LEU A 66 1.13 3.39 -2.46
CA LEU A 66 0.56 2.90 -1.22
C LEU A 66 1.43 1.79 -0.62
N PHE A 67 1.26 1.53 0.67
CA PHE A 67 1.89 0.39 1.33
C PHE A 67 0.93 -0.32 2.28
N LEU A 68 1.16 -1.60 2.47
CA LEU A 68 0.43 -2.48 3.39
C LEU A 68 1.45 -3.30 4.18
N LYS A 69 1.40 -3.23 5.52
CA LYS A 69 2.14 -4.17 6.35
C LYS A 69 1.51 -5.55 6.23
N VAL A 70 2.33 -6.55 5.91
CA VAL A 70 1.87 -7.92 5.70
C VAL A 70 1.74 -8.61 7.05
N THR A 71 0.52 -9.04 7.37
CA THR A 71 0.20 -9.76 8.61
C THR A 71 -0.12 -11.23 8.35
N ASN A 72 -0.41 -11.59 7.09
CA ASN A 72 -0.72 -12.96 6.69
C ASN A 72 -0.54 -13.20 5.18
N PHE A 73 -0.41 -14.47 4.77
CA PHE A 73 -0.22 -14.87 3.37
C PHE A 73 -1.43 -14.61 2.45
N ASP A 74 -2.64 -14.46 3.00
CA ASP A 74 -3.82 -14.18 2.18
C ASP A 74 -3.70 -12.80 1.50
N GLN A 75 -3.09 -11.84 2.19
CA GLN A 75 -2.78 -10.53 1.62
C GLN A 75 -1.80 -10.64 0.44
N LEU A 76 -0.78 -11.50 0.54
CA LEU A 76 0.16 -11.74 -0.56
C LEU A 76 -0.55 -12.39 -1.75
N TYR A 77 -1.42 -13.37 -1.50
CA TYR A 77 -2.17 -14.06 -2.54
C TYR A 77 -3.13 -13.13 -3.31
N LYS A 78 -3.87 -12.29 -2.57
CA LYS A 78 -4.90 -11.42 -3.14
C LYS A 78 -4.34 -10.17 -3.79
N CYS A 79 -3.11 -9.75 -3.46
CA CYS A 79 -2.62 -8.42 -3.84
C CYS A 79 -2.69 -8.13 -5.35
N ALA A 80 -2.22 -9.03 -6.22
CA ALA A 80 -2.23 -8.80 -7.66
C ALA A 80 -3.63 -8.96 -8.30
N PRO A 81 -4.43 -10.01 -7.98
CA PRO A 81 -5.81 -10.11 -8.45
C PRO A 81 -6.69 -8.92 -8.05
N VAL A 82 -6.62 -8.51 -6.78
CA VAL A 82 -7.33 -7.33 -6.28
C VAL A 82 -6.85 -6.08 -7.01
N CYS A 83 -5.54 -5.91 -7.16
CA CYS A 83 -4.97 -4.78 -7.91
C CYS A 83 -5.47 -4.75 -9.37
N SER A 84 -5.48 -5.89 -10.06
CA SER A 84 -6.02 -6.02 -11.44
C SER A 84 -7.49 -5.59 -11.50
N LYS A 85 -8.31 -6.10 -10.59
CA LYS A 85 -9.74 -5.73 -10.46
C LYS A 85 -9.90 -4.23 -10.22
N VAL A 86 -9.19 -3.66 -9.24
CA VAL A 86 -9.23 -2.23 -8.92
C VAL A 86 -8.84 -1.40 -10.14
N VAL A 87 -7.75 -1.73 -10.83
CA VAL A 87 -7.33 -1.00 -12.04
C VAL A 87 -8.43 -0.98 -13.09
N ARG A 88 -9.07 -2.13 -13.36
CA ARG A 88 -10.18 -2.19 -14.34
C ARG A 88 -11.37 -1.35 -13.92
N GLU A 89 -11.78 -1.42 -12.65
CA GLU A 89 -12.90 -0.65 -12.11
C GLU A 89 -12.62 0.85 -12.13
N VAL A 90 -11.41 1.26 -11.77
CA VAL A 90 -10.97 2.67 -11.84
C VAL A 90 -11.00 3.17 -13.27
N ILE A 91 -10.43 2.44 -14.23
CA ILE A 91 -10.47 2.83 -15.65
C ILE A 91 -11.91 2.96 -16.15
N GLN A 92 -12.78 1.99 -15.85
CA GLN A 92 -14.18 2.04 -16.26
C GLN A 92 -14.90 3.26 -15.67
N GLN A 93 -14.65 3.55 -14.39
CA GLN A 93 -15.25 4.71 -13.72
C GLN A 93 -14.69 6.03 -14.27
N LEU A 94 -13.39 6.13 -14.54
CA LEU A 94 -12.78 7.31 -15.15
C LEU A 94 -13.35 7.58 -16.55
N TYR A 95 -13.53 6.53 -17.36
CA TYR A 95 -14.11 6.69 -18.71
C TYR A 95 -15.60 7.05 -18.67
N LYS A 96 -16.31 6.68 -17.60
CA LYS A 96 -17.69 7.07 -17.37
C LYS A 96 -17.80 8.52 -16.91
N ASP A 97 -16.97 8.92 -15.95
CA ASP A 97 -16.97 10.26 -15.37
C ASP A 97 -16.40 11.29 -16.36
N TYR A 98 -15.40 10.89 -17.16
CA TYR A 98 -14.70 11.73 -18.14
C TYR A 98 -14.53 10.99 -19.48
N PRO A 99 -15.54 11.03 -20.37
CA PRO A 99 -15.50 10.34 -21.67
C PRO A 99 -14.28 10.69 -22.53
N ASP A 100 -13.77 11.91 -22.44
CA ASP A 100 -12.58 12.37 -23.19
C ASP A 100 -11.28 11.67 -22.76
N SER A 101 -11.26 11.00 -21.59
CA SER A 101 -10.12 10.18 -21.15
C SER A 101 -10.08 8.79 -21.79
N LYS A 102 -11.19 8.36 -22.42
CA LYS A 102 -11.38 7.00 -22.94
C LYS A 102 -10.35 6.68 -24.01
N LYS A 103 -9.69 5.52 -23.86
CA LYS A 103 -8.62 5.03 -24.75
C LYS A 103 -7.39 5.96 -24.84
N ILE A 104 -7.33 7.03 -24.04
CA ILE A 104 -6.16 7.90 -23.93
C ILE A 104 -5.42 7.57 -22.63
N ILE A 105 -6.13 7.60 -21.51
CA ILE A 105 -5.59 7.29 -20.19
C ILE A 105 -5.68 5.79 -19.93
N PHE A 106 -4.58 5.21 -19.47
CA PHE A 106 -4.52 3.85 -18.95
C PHE A 106 -3.78 3.85 -17.61
N ILE A 107 -3.88 2.78 -16.85
CA ILE A 107 -3.16 2.62 -15.59
C ILE A 107 -2.21 1.43 -15.72
N LYS A 108 -0.96 1.65 -15.31
CA LYS A 108 0.04 0.60 -15.06
C LYS A 108 0.12 0.37 -13.56
N SER A 109 0.32 -0.87 -13.16
CA SER A 109 0.43 -1.23 -11.75
C SER A 109 1.61 -2.13 -11.46
N THR A 110 2.31 -1.84 -10.37
CA THR A 110 3.46 -2.60 -9.88
C THR A 110 3.32 -2.88 -8.39
N ILE A 111 3.63 -4.12 -7.99
CA ILE A 111 3.64 -4.55 -6.60
C ILE A 111 5.01 -5.13 -6.27
N TRP A 112 5.60 -4.68 -5.18
CA TRP A 112 6.83 -5.28 -4.66
C TRP A 112 6.77 -5.43 -3.15
N MET A 113 7.71 -6.20 -2.62
CA MET A 113 7.78 -6.54 -1.21
C MET A 113 9.17 -6.18 -0.68
N ALA A 114 9.23 -5.65 0.53
CA ALA A 114 10.46 -5.45 1.26
C ALA A 114 10.27 -5.86 2.73
N ASP A 115 11.30 -6.48 3.31
CA ASP A 115 11.43 -6.62 4.75
C ASP A 115 12.14 -5.38 5.31
N VAL A 116 11.55 -4.77 6.32
CA VAL A 116 11.86 -3.40 6.73
C VAL A 116 12.05 -3.32 8.24
N THR A 117 13.08 -2.59 8.66
CA THR A 117 13.34 -2.29 10.07
C THR A 117 13.17 -0.80 10.35
N PHE A 118 12.47 -0.47 11.42
CA PHE A 118 12.36 0.91 11.89
C PHE A 118 13.72 1.44 12.34
N GLN A 119 14.07 2.62 11.86
CA GLN A 119 15.27 3.32 12.28
C GLN A 119 14.93 4.73 12.73
N ASN A 120 15.31 5.09 13.96
CA ASN A 120 15.11 6.43 14.47
C ASN A 120 16.17 7.38 13.86
N PRO A 121 15.78 8.45 13.15
CA PRO A 121 16.74 9.39 12.56
C PRO A 121 17.68 10.06 13.58
N LYS A 122 17.24 10.16 14.86
CA LYS A 122 17.96 10.87 15.92
C LYS A 122 18.86 9.98 16.80
N GLY A 123 18.94 8.68 16.53
CA GLY A 123 19.55 7.68 17.43
C GLY A 123 20.99 7.26 17.15
N SER A 124 21.76 7.99 16.32
CA SER A 124 23.15 7.61 16.00
C SER A 124 24.18 8.24 16.94
N THR A 125 24.03 8.08 18.26
CA THR A 125 25.09 8.44 19.23
C THR A 125 25.32 7.29 20.20
N GLY A 126 25.84 6.18 19.67
CA GLY A 126 26.13 4.98 20.45
C GLY A 126 26.19 3.77 19.56
N VAL A 127 27.27 3.64 18.79
CA VAL A 127 27.52 2.45 17.97
C VAL A 127 27.76 1.27 18.91
N SER A 128 26.75 0.41 19.08
CA SER A 128 26.99 -0.97 19.51
C SER A 128 27.70 -1.69 18.34
N PRO A 129 28.77 -2.46 18.58
CA PRO A 129 29.50 -3.12 17.51
C PRO A 129 28.68 -4.33 17.02
N ILE A 130 28.35 -4.31 15.73
CA ILE A 130 27.71 -5.41 14.98
C ILE A 130 26.21 -5.56 15.25
N GLU A 131 25.44 -4.48 15.13
CA GLU A 131 24.05 -4.62 14.66
C GLU A 131 24.09 -4.74 13.14
N GLU A 132 23.60 -5.87 12.62
CA GLU A 132 23.46 -6.12 11.19
C GLU A 132 22.67 -4.96 10.57
N ARG A 133 23.32 -4.16 9.72
CA ARG A 133 22.67 -2.97 9.13
C ARG A 133 21.44 -3.42 8.36
N ALA A 134 20.28 -2.97 8.80
CA ALA A 134 19.01 -3.26 8.15
C ALA A 134 19.10 -2.93 6.65
N LYS A 135 18.67 -3.87 5.81
CA LYS A 135 18.71 -3.74 4.35
C LYS A 135 17.76 -2.64 3.89
N ASN A 136 16.52 -2.66 4.37
CA ASN A 136 15.52 -1.63 4.13
C ASN A 136 15.05 -1.06 5.47
N ILE A 137 14.76 0.24 5.49
CA ILE A 137 14.39 0.97 6.69
C ILE A 137 13.10 1.76 6.51
N VAL A 138 12.39 1.94 7.61
CA VAL A 138 11.26 2.87 7.75
C VAL A 138 11.58 3.87 8.85
N PHE A 139 11.20 5.14 8.64
CA PHE A 139 11.46 6.20 9.59
C PHE A 139 10.39 7.27 9.50
N PHE A 140 10.22 8.04 10.56
CA PHE A 140 9.29 9.16 10.55
C PHE A 140 9.86 10.37 9.80
N VAL A 141 8.99 11.01 9.02
CA VAL A 141 9.27 12.24 8.29
C VAL A 141 8.42 13.38 8.85
N GLY A 142 9.07 14.53 9.09
CA GLY A 142 8.41 15.78 9.43
C GLY A 142 8.31 16.10 10.93
N ASN A 143 8.23 17.40 11.22
CA ASN A 143 7.57 17.94 12.42
C ASN A 143 6.13 18.28 12.00
N SER A 144 5.26 17.28 11.82
CA SER A 144 3.89 17.57 11.34
C SER A 144 3.18 18.52 12.32
N PRO A 145 2.56 19.61 11.84
CA PRO A 145 1.72 20.44 12.69
C PRO A 145 0.54 19.60 13.21
N SER A 146 0.13 19.85 14.45
CA SER A 146 -0.76 19.00 15.27
C SER A 146 -2.14 18.67 14.67
N TRP A 147 -2.51 19.28 13.54
CA TRP A 147 -3.78 19.05 12.83
C TRP A 147 -3.69 17.99 11.73
N MET A 148 -2.49 17.55 11.32
CA MET A 148 -2.32 16.33 10.53
C MET A 148 -2.20 15.14 11.46
N ASP A 149 -3.33 14.47 11.67
CA ASP A 149 -3.42 13.24 12.45
C ASP A 149 -2.70 12.11 11.69
N GLY A 150 -1.47 11.78 12.09
CA GLY A 150 -0.70 10.69 11.50
C GLY A 150 0.79 11.01 11.36
N LEU A 151 1.63 10.27 12.10
CA LEU A 151 3.06 10.23 11.85
C LEU A 151 3.29 9.78 10.40
N GLN A 152 3.80 10.67 9.56
CA GLN A 152 4.17 10.31 8.19
C GLN A 152 5.44 9.47 8.23
N VAL A 153 5.41 8.29 7.62
CA VAL A 153 6.60 7.43 7.48
C VAL A 153 7.12 7.49 6.05
N ASP A 154 8.43 7.30 5.89
CA ASP A 154 9.05 7.08 4.59
C ASP A 154 9.98 5.88 4.66
N PHE A 155 10.29 5.32 3.48
CA PHE A 155 11.02 4.07 3.33
C PHE A 155 12.26 4.29 2.48
N LEU A 156 13.37 3.66 2.86
CA LEU A 156 14.61 3.66 2.10
C LEU A 156 15.22 2.27 2.09
N GLY A 157 15.78 1.87 0.95
CA GLY A 157 16.45 0.57 0.84
C GLY A 157 16.52 0.06 -0.60
N PRO A 158 17.37 -0.94 -0.86
CA PRO A 158 17.54 -1.50 -2.19
C PRO A 158 16.27 -2.20 -2.72
N ASP A 159 15.42 -2.77 -1.85
CA ASP A 159 14.16 -3.38 -2.29
C ASP A 159 13.09 -2.30 -2.54
N ILE A 160 13.21 -1.13 -1.93
CA ILE A 160 12.38 0.04 -2.22
C ILE A 160 12.74 0.60 -3.61
N ASP A 161 14.04 0.79 -3.88
CA ASP A 161 14.55 1.20 -5.19
C ASP A 161 14.22 0.20 -6.30
N LEU A 162 14.19 -1.10 -5.97
CA LEU A 162 13.81 -2.16 -6.89
C LEU A 162 12.40 -1.92 -7.44
N GLY A 163 11.44 -1.57 -6.59
CA GLY A 163 10.07 -1.26 -7.00
C GLY A 163 10.00 -0.21 -8.10
N PHE A 164 10.64 0.94 -7.87
CA PHE A 164 10.70 2.03 -8.84
C PHE A 164 11.39 1.63 -10.16
N ARG A 165 12.37 0.73 -10.11
CA ARG A 165 13.03 0.22 -11.32
C ARG A 165 12.13 -0.75 -12.07
N LEU A 166 11.35 -1.55 -11.36
CA LEU A 166 10.41 -2.50 -11.92
C LEU A 166 9.22 -1.80 -12.61
N SER A 167 8.75 -0.67 -12.09
CA SER A 167 7.63 0.09 -12.69
C SER A 167 7.84 0.45 -14.16
N LYS A 168 9.09 0.54 -14.62
CA LYS A 168 9.45 0.77 -16.04
C LYS A 168 9.02 -0.36 -16.97
N PHE A 169 8.85 -1.57 -16.45
CA PHE A 169 8.44 -2.77 -17.19
C PHE A 169 6.97 -3.11 -16.97
N ALA A 170 6.21 -2.23 -16.30
CA ALA A 170 4.78 -2.39 -16.15
C ALA A 170 4.06 -2.14 -17.47
N GLN A 171 3.00 -2.90 -17.71
CA GLN A 171 2.14 -2.82 -18.88
C GLN A 171 0.71 -2.55 -18.44
N LYS A 172 -0.07 -1.85 -19.27
CA LYS A 172 -1.51 -1.69 -19.01
C LYS A 172 -2.20 -3.06 -18.99
N SER A 173 -3.28 -3.19 -18.22
CA SER A 173 -4.05 -4.43 -18.08
C SER A 173 -3.29 -5.64 -17.49
N LYS A 174 -2.11 -5.41 -16.90
CA LYS A 174 -1.31 -6.43 -16.21
C LYS A 174 -0.78 -5.84 -14.91
N VAL A 175 -0.56 -6.70 -13.93
CA VAL A 175 0.05 -6.31 -12.65
C VAL A 175 1.45 -6.87 -12.62
N LEU A 176 2.47 -6.01 -12.56
CA LEU A 176 3.85 -6.46 -12.41
C LEU A 176 4.12 -6.78 -10.94
N ILE A 177 4.75 -7.92 -10.66
CA ILE A 177 5.17 -8.30 -9.30
C ILE A 177 6.69 -8.52 -9.20
N SER A 178 7.24 -8.28 -8.00
CA SER A 178 8.65 -8.60 -7.73
C SER A 178 8.91 -10.11 -7.63
N ALA A 179 10.14 -10.52 -7.92
CA ALA A 179 10.64 -11.89 -7.83
C ALA A 179 10.49 -12.50 -6.42
N ASN A 180 10.69 -11.70 -5.37
CA ASN A 180 10.54 -12.18 -3.99
C ASN A 180 9.09 -12.56 -3.70
N LEU A 181 8.14 -11.71 -4.12
CA LEU A 181 6.71 -12.00 -4.00
C LEU A 181 6.32 -13.22 -4.83
N ALA A 182 6.78 -13.30 -6.09
CA ALA A 182 6.55 -14.44 -6.97
C ALA A 182 7.07 -15.76 -6.40
N TYR A 183 8.25 -15.75 -5.77
CA TYR A 183 8.82 -16.91 -5.10
C TYR A 183 7.92 -17.41 -3.98
N ILE A 184 7.48 -16.52 -3.09
CA ILE A 184 6.64 -16.89 -1.95
C ILE A 184 5.30 -17.45 -2.43
N LEU A 185 4.65 -16.81 -3.42
CA LEU A 185 3.41 -17.30 -4.02
C LEU A 185 3.59 -18.71 -4.60
N ASN A 186 4.64 -18.91 -5.39
CA ASN A 186 4.94 -20.21 -6.00
C ASN A 186 5.27 -21.28 -4.95
N ARG A 187 5.91 -20.90 -3.84
CA ARG A 187 6.27 -21.81 -2.75
C ARG A 187 5.05 -22.26 -1.93
N LYS A 188 4.07 -21.37 -1.76
CA LYS A 188 2.86 -21.58 -0.94
C LYS A 188 1.61 -21.96 -1.74
N LYS A 189 1.68 -22.04 -3.08
CA LYS A 189 0.50 -22.28 -3.94
C LYS A 189 -0.36 -23.48 -3.50
N GLY A 190 0.25 -24.60 -3.09
CA GLY A 190 -0.51 -25.77 -2.61
C GLY A 190 -1.32 -25.52 -1.33
N ASP A 191 -0.81 -24.68 -0.43
CA ASP A 191 -1.50 -24.31 0.82
C ASP A 191 -2.62 -23.29 0.57
N ILE A 192 -2.46 -22.45 -0.46
CA ILE A 192 -3.31 -21.29 -0.71
C ILE A 192 -4.42 -21.58 -1.75
N GLU A 193 -4.18 -22.46 -2.72
CA GLU A 193 -5.10 -22.80 -3.81
C GLU A 193 -6.18 -23.83 -3.43
N SER A 194 -6.43 -24.05 -2.12
CA SER A 194 -7.42 -25.01 -1.64
C SER A 194 -8.77 -24.87 -2.36
N TYR A 195 -9.37 -26.01 -2.77
CA TYR A 195 -10.50 -26.10 -3.70
C TYR A 195 -11.80 -25.36 -3.28
N GLU A 196 -11.91 -24.86 -2.05
CA GLU A 196 -13.15 -24.30 -1.50
C GLU A 196 -13.24 -22.76 -1.56
N ARG A 197 -12.28 -22.06 -2.19
CA ARG A 197 -12.29 -20.59 -2.27
C ARG A 197 -13.06 -20.09 -3.50
N GLU A 198 -14.00 -19.15 -3.30
CA GLU A 198 -14.74 -18.49 -4.38
C GLU A 198 -13.85 -17.60 -5.26
N ASP A 199 -12.77 -17.06 -4.71
CA ASP A 199 -11.80 -16.18 -5.38
C ASP A 199 -10.53 -16.92 -5.84
N ARG A 200 -10.66 -18.21 -6.16
CA ARG A 200 -9.53 -19.07 -6.52
C ARG A 200 -8.80 -18.57 -7.76
N ILE A 201 -7.50 -18.29 -7.58
CA ILE A 201 -6.50 -18.04 -8.61
C ILE A 201 -5.55 -19.24 -8.66
N VAL A 202 -5.33 -19.79 -9.86
CA VAL A 202 -4.29 -20.79 -10.11
C VAL A 202 -2.99 -20.05 -10.43
N ILE A 203 -1.99 -20.13 -9.55
CA ILE A 203 -0.74 -19.36 -9.64
C ILE A 203 0.00 -19.66 -10.95
N ASP A 204 0.06 -20.94 -11.34
CA ASP A 204 0.78 -21.37 -12.54
C ASP A 204 0.16 -20.83 -13.84
N ASP A 205 -1.16 -20.60 -13.84
CA ASP A 205 -1.89 -20.06 -14.98
C ASP A 205 -1.88 -18.53 -14.98
N SER A 206 -1.90 -17.92 -13.81
CA SER A 206 -2.14 -16.47 -13.67
C SER A 206 -0.87 -15.64 -13.68
N TYR A 207 0.30 -16.25 -13.42
CA TYR A 207 1.58 -15.55 -13.37
C TYR A 207 2.58 -16.14 -14.37
N LYS A 208 3.23 -15.25 -15.14
CA LYS A 208 4.26 -15.65 -16.12
C LYS A 208 5.49 -14.75 -16.03
N ILE A 209 6.65 -15.34 -16.26
CA ILE A 209 7.92 -14.63 -16.47
C ILE A 209 7.95 -14.18 -17.94
N ILE A 210 7.91 -12.88 -18.17
CA ILE A 210 7.75 -12.27 -19.50
C ILE A 210 9.09 -12.01 -20.17
N SER A 211 10.08 -11.60 -19.39
CA SER A 211 11.44 -11.35 -19.87
C SER A 211 12.45 -11.41 -18.73
N TYR A 212 13.72 -11.17 -19.07
CA TYR A 212 14.84 -11.14 -18.15
C TYR A 212 15.68 -9.89 -18.41
N GLU A 213 15.59 -8.92 -17.51
CA GLU A 213 16.13 -7.57 -17.72
C GLU A 213 17.25 -7.24 -16.74
N ILE A 214 18.20 -6.41 -17.14
CA ILE A 214 19.25 -5.93 -16.23
C ILE A 214 18.73 -4.70 -15.48
N LEU A 215 18.60 -4.80 -14.16
CA LEU A 215 18.20 -3.69 -13.30
C LEU A 215 19.42 -3.15 -12.55
N LYS A 216 19.80 -1.89 -12.82
CA LYS A 216 21.13 -1.34 -12.51
C LYS A 216 21.77 -1.78 -11.18
N GLY A 217 21.31 -1.45 -9.99
CA GLY A 217 21.99 -1.88 -8.75
C GLY A 217 21.53 -3.23 -8.19
N ILE A 218 20.90 -4.09 -9.00
CA ILE A 218 20.18 -5.28 -8.52
C ILE A 218 20.94 -6.56 -8.90
N TRP A 219 21.06 -7.47 -7.95
CA TRP A 219 21.64 -8.81 -8.13
C TRP A 219 23.00 -8.81 -8.86
N ASN A 220 23.84 -7.80 -8.59
CA ASN A 220 25.14 -7.62 -9.25
C ASN A 220 25.04 -7.62 -10.79
N ASN A 221 24.04 -6.91 -11.34
CA ASN A 221 23.73 -6.85 -12.78
C ASN A 221 23.35 -8.19 -13.43
N ARG A 222 23.06 -9.23 -12.64
CA ARG A 222 22.41 -10.43 -13.17
C ARG A 222 21.00 -10.08 -13.63
N ARG A 223 20.51 -10.80 -14.64
CA ARG A 223 19.17 -10.57 -15.17
C ARG A 223 18.10 -10.87 -14.13
N TYR A 224 17.18 -9.94 -13.98
CA TYR A 224 16.01 -10.00 -13.12
C TYR A 224 14.78 -10.47 -13.94
N PRO A 225 14.00 -11.43 -13.45
CA PRO A 225 12.78 -11.87 -14.15
C PRO A 225 11.70 -10.78 -14.05
N ILE A 226 11.17 -10.35 -15.18
CA ILE A 226 9.98 -9.50 -15.23
C ILE A 226 8.77 -10.42 -15.16
N ILE A 227 7.95 -10.27 -14.12
CA ILE A 227 6.86 -11.19 -13.81
C ILE A 227 5.56 -10.41 -13.81
N TRP A 228 4.61 -10.87 -14.61
CA TRP A 228 3.28 -10.29 -14.69
C TRP A 228 2.24 -11.27 -14.17
N TYR A 229 1.23 -10.70 -13.53
CA TYR A 229 -0.08 -11.30 -13.31
C TYR A 229 -1.04 -10.83 -14.41
N GLY A 230 -1.89 -11.74 -14.88
CA GLY A 230 -3.01 -11.44 -15.77
C GLY A 230 -4.16 -12.42 -15.57
N ASP A 231 -5.39 -11.92 -15.72
CA ASP A 231 -6.61 -12.74 -15.66
C ASP A 231 -6.69 -13.69 -16.88
N SER A 232 -6.11 -13.28 -18.02
CA SER A 232 -5.79 -14.17 -19.12
C SER A 232 -4.50 -13.75 -19.84
N TRP A 233 -4.04 -14.64 -20.72
CA TRP A 233 -2.89 -14.43 -21.60
C TRP A 233 -3.31 -14.41 -23.08
N SER A 234 -4.60 -14.20 -23.35
CA SER A 234 -5.11 -14.08 -24.71
C SER A 234 -4.52 -12.85 -25.42
N LYS A 235 -4.22 -13.01 -26.72
CA LYS A 235 -3.75 -11.91 -27.57
C LYS A 235 -4.78 -10.79 -27.70
N GLU A 236 -6.06 -11.11 -27.49
CA GLU A 236 -7.18 -10.18 -27.60
C GLU A 236 -7.20 -9.10 -26.50
N GLU A 237 -6.43 -9.27 -25.43
CA GLU A 237 -6.33 -8.28 -24.35
C GLU A 237 -5.42 -7.08 -24.70
N TYR A 238 -4.70 -7.17 -25.82
CA TYR A 238 -3.76 -6.15 -26.27
C TYR A 238 -4.33 -5.45 -27.51
N ASP A 239 -4.15 -4.13 -27.58
CA ASP A 239 -4.44 -3.36 -28.78
C ASP A 239 -3.52 -3.81 -29.94
N TYR A 240 -3.97 -3.59 -31.17
CA TYR A 240 -3.40 -4.21 -32.37
C TYR A 240 -1.91 -3.90 -32.59
N ASP A 241 -1.40 -2.80 -32.07
CA ASP A 241 -0.04 -2.29 -32.25
C ASP A 241 0.86 -2.43 -31.01
N GLU A 242 0.33 -2.81 -29.84
CA GLU A 242 1.11 -2.85 -28.60
C GLU A 242 2.33 -3.78 -28.67
N HIS A 243 2.19 -4.88 -29.39
CA HIS A 243 3.26 -5.87 -29.57
C HIS A 243 4.38 -5.37 -30.50
N ILE A 244 4.15 -4.30 -31.25
CA ILE A 244 5.15 -3.64 -32.10
C ILE A 244 6.01 -2.72 -31.22
N GLU A 245 5.37 -1.97 -30.32
CA GLU A 245 6.02 -0.97 -29.46
C GLU A 245 6.65 -1.56 -28.19
N SER A 246 6.12 -2.70 -27.69
CA SER A 246 6.58 -3.32 -26.44
C SER A 246 7.15 -4.71 -26.68
N PRO A 247 8.48 -4.90 -26.52
CA PRO A 247 9.10 -6.22 -26.54
C PRO A 247 8.50 -7.19 -25.50
N LEU A 248 7.99 -6.67 -24.39
CA LEU A 248 7.35 -7.48 -23.35
C LEU A 248 6.00 -8.02 -23.83
N VAL A 249 5.18 -7.18 -24.47
CA VAL A 249 3.91 -7.62 -25.09
C VAL A 249 4.19 -8.59 -26.23
N MET A 250 5.21 -8.33 -27.05
CA MET A 250 5.67 -9.28 -28.06
C MET A 250 5.94 -10.67 -27.47
N ASN A 251 6.61 -10.76 -26.32
CA ASN A 251 6.87 -12.05 -25.69
C ASN A 251 5.59 -12.77 -25.26
N VAL A 252 4.55 -12.06 -24.83
CA VAL A 252 3.25 -12.69 -24.53
C VAL A 252 2.55 -13.14 -25.81
N VAL A 253 2.40 -12.23 -26.78
CA VAL A 253 1.66 -12.48 -28.03
C VAL A 253 2.28 -13.62 -28.85
N TYR A 254 3.60 -13.82 -28.78
CA TYR A 254 4.29 -14.92 -29.44
C TYR A 254 4.59 -16.12 -28.52
N ASN A 255 3.96 -16.21 -27.34
CA ASN A 255 4.10 -17.31 -26.38
C ASN A 255 5.56 -17.60 -25.97
N LYS A 256 6.40 -16.56 -25.88
CA LYS A 256 7.81 -16.64 -25.45
C LYS A 256 8.00 -16.46 -23.94
N HIS A 257 6.93 -16.15 -23.21
CA HIS A 257 6.93 -16.13 -21.75
C HIS A 257 7.20 -17.52 -21.15
N GLN A 258 7.58 -17.58 -19.87
CA GLN A 258 7.90 -18.81 -19.15
C GLN A 258 7.04 -18.94 -17.89
N ASP A 259 6.88 -20.18 -17.42
CA ASP A 259 6.13 -20.44 -16.19
C ASP A 259 6.82 -19.92 -14.95
N ILE A 260 6.01 -19.45 -14.00
CA ILE A 260 6.47 -18.93 -12.71
C ILE A 260 7.25 -19.97 -11.89
N ASN A 261 7.02 -21.27 -12.10
CA ASN A 261 7.74 -22.37 -11.44
C ASN A 261 9.28 -22.26 -11.51
N LYS A 262 9.81 -21.58 -12.53
CA LYS A 262 11.26 -21.33 -12.66
C LYS A 262 11.83 -20.40 -11.59
N ILE A 263 10.99 -19.64 -10.90
CA ILE A 263 11.41 -18.66 -9.89
C ILE A 263 12.22 -19.31 -8.75
N GLY A 264 11.87 -20.54 -8.35
CA GLY A 264 12.58 -21.27 -7.30
C GLY A 264 14.06 -21.49 -7.65
N LYS A 265 14.33 -21.90 -8.90
CA LYS A 265 15.70 -22.06 -9.39
C LYS A 265 16.44 -20.72 -9.45
N ILE A 266 15.79 -19.64 -9.91
CA ILE A 266 16.41 -18.31 -10.00
C ILE A 266 16.86 -17.83 -8.62
N ILE A 267 15.99 -17.92 -7.61
CA ILE A 267 16.30 -17.54 -6.23
C ILE A 267 17.42 -18.41 -5.64
N SER A 268 17.39 -19.72 -5.90
CA SER A 268 18.43 -20.64 -5.45
C SER A 268 19.80 -20.32 -6.08
N ASP A 269 19.84 -20.06 -7.39
CA ASP A 269 21.07 -19.68 -8.12
C ASP A 269 21.64 -18.32 -7.65
N LEU A 270 20.84 -17.51 -6.94
CA LEU A 270 21.25 -16.24 -6.31
C LEU A 270 21.61 -16.39 -4.83
N ASN A 271 21.51 -17.60 -4.28
CA ASN A 271 21.68 -17.89 -2.85
C ASN A 271 20.77 -17.04 -1.94
N LYS A 272 19.54 -16.78 -2.41
CA LYS A 272 18.53 -15.97 -1.68
C LYS A 272 17.45 -16.77 -1.00
N THR A 273 17.48 -18.11 -1.11
CA THR A 273 16.46 -18.99 -0.55
C THR A 273 16.28 -18.77 0.94
N LYS A 274 17.36 -18.78 1.73
CA LYS A 274 17.29 -18.61 3.19
C LYS A 274 16.64 -17.28 3.60
N GLU A 275 17.08 -16.17 2.99
CA GLU A 275 16.51 -14.82 3.20
C GLU A 275 14.98 -14.82 3.01
N LEU A 276 14.47 -15.50 1.97
CA LEU A 276 13.03 -15.55 1.70
C LEU A 276 12.27 -16.52 2.61
N GLU A 277 12.86 -17.63 3.00
CA GLU A 277 12.23 -18.55 3.98
C GLU A 277 12.15 -17.89 5.38
N ASP A 278 13.16 -17.11 5.78
CA ASP A 278 13.15 -16.34 7.03
C ASP A 278 12.02 -15.27 7.00
N ILE A 279 11.85 -14.57 5.87
CA ILE A 279 10.72 -13.64 5.64
C ILE A 279 9.37 -14.35 5.73
N MET A 280 9.25 -15.53 5.13
CA MET A 280 8.01 -16.33 5.20
C MET A 280 7.69 -16.70 6.65
N GLN A 281 8.69 -17.14 7.43
CA GLN A 281 8.52 -17.45 8.85
C GLN A 281 8.10 -16.21 9.66
N ALA A 282 8.67 -15.04 9.38
CA ALA A 282 8.28 -13.80 10.05
C ALA A 282 6.80 -13.43 9.83
N ILE A 283 6.27 -13.68 8.63
CA ILE A 283 4.85 -13.48 8.32
C ILE A 283 3.97 -14.48 9.08
N GLU A 284 4.38 -15.75 9.20
CA GLU A 284 3.64 -16.76 9.96
C GLU A 284 3.55 -16.39 11.46
N CYS A 285 4.66 -15.92 12.04
CA CYS A 285 4.72 -15.47 13.43
C CYS A 285 3.85 -14.24 13.69
N SER A 286 3.86 -13.26 12.78
CA SER A 286 3.03 -12.04 12.90
C SER A 286 1.54 -12.36 13.05
N LYS A 287 1.03 -13.35 12.30
CA LYS A 287 -0.35 -13.84 12.40
C LYS A 287 -0.70 -14.48 13.75
N ALA A 288 0.29 -15.02 14.47
CA ALA A 288 0.10 -15.61 15.78
C ALA A 288 0.02 -14.55 16.89
N GLU A 289 0.81 -13.48 16.77
CA GLU A 289 0.80 -12.36 17.73
C GLU A 289 -0.53 -11.59 17.71
N GLU A 290 -1.09 -11.29 16.53
CA GLU A 290 -2.37 -10.58 16.42
C GLU A 290 -3.55 -11.37 17.03
N ARG A 291 -3.53 -12.71 16.95
CA ARG A 291 -4.55 -13.56 17.57
C ARG A 291 -4.51 -13.53 19.11
N ASN A 292 -3.37 -13.17 19.70
CA ASN A 292 -3.15 -13.15 21.14
C ASN A 292 -3.20 -11.74 21.75
N ARG A 293 -3.28 -10.67 20.93
CA ARG A 293 -3.42 -9.31 21.43
C ARG A 293 -4.89 -9.05 21.78
N GLU A 294 -5.24 -9.20 23.06
CA GLU A 294 -6.39 -8.47 23.62
C GLU A 294 -6.14 -6.98 23.42
N VAL A 295 -7.04 -6.33 22.68
CA VAL A 295 -6.93 -4.90 22.36
C VAL A 295 -7.11 -4.10 23.65
N THR A 296 -6.00 -3.79 24.30
CA THR A 296 -5.94 -2.87 25.44
C THR A 296 -5.57 -1.49 24.89
N TYR A 297 -6.60 -0.65 24.73
CA TYR A 297 -6.39 0.76 24.40
C TYR A 297 -5.79 1.47 25.61
N ASN A 298 -4.46 1.57 25.68
CA ASN A 298 -3.81 2.51 26.58
C ASN A 298 -3.85 3.90 25.93
N VAL A 299 -4.95 4.62 26.16
CA VAL A 299 -5.04 6.04 25.85
C VAL A 299 -4.12 6.79 26.83
N PRO A 300 -3.09 7.51 26.37
CA PRO A 300 -2.29 8.36 27.26
C PRO A 300 -3.20 9.33 28.01
N GLU A 301 -3.01 9.55 29.31
CA GLU A 301 -3.87 10.43 30.13
C GLU A 301 -4.05 11.82 29.49
N GLU A 302 -3.02 12.29 28.79
CA GLU A 302 -2.95 13.56 28.04
C GLU A 302 -3.96 13.65 26.88
N ARG A 303 -4.45 12.51 26.36
CA ARG A 303 -5.39 12.39 25.25
C ARG A 303 -6.82 12.02 25.71
N LEU A 304 -7.07 11.96 27.01
CA LEU A 304 -8.43 11.80 27.53
C LEU A 304 -9.20 13.09 27.27
N ALA A 305 -10.06 13.08 26.25
CA ALA A 305 -11.02 14.15 26.05
C ALA A 305 -12.05 14.13 27.19
N GLU A 306 -11.95 15.10 28.10
CA GLU A 306 -13.02 15.32 29.09
C GLU A 306 -14.23 15.95 28.40
N ILE A 307 -15.29 15.16 28.22
CA ILE A 307 -16.57 15.67 27.73
C ILE A 307 -17.29 16.36 28.89
N HIS A 308 -17.33 17.69 28.85
CA HIS A 308 -18.12 18.50 29.78
C HIS A 308 -19.47 18.83 29.14
N CYS A 309 -20.50 18.05 29.50
CA CYS A 309 -21.86 18.29 29.01
C CYS A 309 -22.52 19.41 29.84
N ALA A 310 -22.92 20.50 29.20
CA ALA A 310 -23.72 21.56 29.81
C ALA A 310 -25.08 21.65 29.11
N VAL A 311 -26.15 21.84 29.90
CA VAL A 311 -27.51 22.08 29.39
C VAL A 311 -27.81 23.56 29.54
N VAL A 312 -28.18 24.21 28.44
CA VAL A 312 -28.58 25.62 28.41
C VAL A 312 -30.05 25.67 28.05
N CYS A 313 -30.88 26.14 28.98
CA CYS A 313 -32.31 26.33 28.74
C CYS A 313 -32.59 27.82 28.50
N LEU A 314 -33.25 28.11 27.38
CA LEU A 314 -33.69 29.45 26.98
C LEU A 314 -35.22 29.51 27.04
N ASP A 315 -35.77 30.56 27.64
CA ASP A 315 -37.21 30.81 27.56
C ASP A 315 -37.57 31.79 26.44
N LYS A 316 -38.88 31.96 26.20
CA LYS A 316 -39.43 32.83 25.16
C LYS A 316 -39.17 34.33 25.40
N GLN A 317 -38.55 34.69 26.54
CA GLN A 317 -38.14 36.04 26.90
C GLN A 317 -36.61 36.21 26.84
N ASN A 318 -35.89 35.29 26.20
CA ASN A 318 -34.42 35.27 26.05
C ASN A 318 -33.64 35.20 27.38
N ARG A 319 -34.23 34.64 28.43
CA ARG A 319 -33.50 34.40 29.69
C ARG A 319 -32.83 33.04 29.64
N VAL A 320 -31.58 32.98 30.10
CA VAL A 320 -30.75 31.78 30.06
C VAL A 320 -30.63 31.17 31.46
N LEU A 321 -30.97 29.89 31.60
CA LEU A 321 -30.62 29.09 32.77
C LEU A 321 -29.36 28.29 32.48
N LEU A 322 -28.29 28.57 33.23
CA LEU A 322 -27.03 27.82 33.20
C LEU A 322 -26.83 27.08 34.52
N ALA A 323 -26.87 25.76 34.44
CA ALA A 323 -26.61 24.89 35.59
C ALA A 323 -25.11 24.54 35.62
N ARG A 324 -24.36 25.07 36.61
CA ARG A 324 -22.96 24.69 36.86
C ARG A 324 -22.86 23.64 37.96
N ARG A 325 -22.20 22.50 37.67
CA ARG A 325 -22.05 21.40 38.63
C ARG A 325 -21.11 21.83 39.78
N SER A 326 -21.61 21.78 41.02
CA SER A 326 -20.80 22.00 42.23
C SER A 326 -19.80 20.85 42.40
N LYS A 327 -18.55 21.18 42.81
CA LYS A 327 -17.51 20.18 43.13
C LYS A 327 -17.83 19.34 44.38
N LYS A 328 -18.87 19.68 45.15
CA LYS A 328 -19.42 18.85 46.22
C LYS A 328 -20.86 18.49 45.87
N ARG A 329 -21.21 17.21 45.88
CA ARG A 329 -22.59 16.72 45.67
C ARG A 329 -23.52 17.43 46.68
N ASN A 330 -24.22 18.46 46.21
CA ASN A 330 -25.57 18.92 46.60
C ASN A 330 -25.73 20.42 46.29
N GLY A 331 -26.62 20.75 45.33
CA GLY A 331 -27.17 22.10 45.11
C GLY A 331 -26.98 22.65 43.69
N TRP A 332 -28.08 23.11 43.07
CA TRP A 332 -28.11 23.92 41.84
C TRP A 332 -28.91 25.19 42.09
N LEU A 333 -28.42 26.35 41.61
CA LEU A 333 -29.18 27.47 41.02
C LEU A 333 -28.34 28.76 40.95
N ILE A 334 -28.32 29.42 39.78
CA ILE A 334 -28.04 30.86 39.64
C ILE A 334 -29.07 31.40 38.63
N TYR A 335 -29.81 32.45 39.01
CA TYR A 335 -30.64 33.24 38.09
C TYR A 335 -29.91 34.55 37.75
N GLY A 336 -29.79 34.87 36.47
CA GLY A 336 -29.23 36.15 36.01
C GLY A 336 -29.78 36.56 34.64
N ASN A 337 -30.07 37.85 34.48
CA ASN A 337 -30.43 38.44 33.18
C ASN A 337 -29.18 38.76 32.38
N LEU A 338 -29.23 38.52 31.07
CA LEU A 338 -28.22 38.99 30.10
C LEU A 338 -28.32 40.51 29.95
N ALA A 339 -27.72 41.24 30.89
CA ALA A 339 -27.42 42.65 30.75
C ALA A 339 -26.18 42.98 31.60
N ALA A 340 -25.00 42.68 31.03
CA ALA A 340 -23.69 43.29 31.27
C ALA A 340 -22.57 42.24 31.12
N ALA A 341 -22.05 42.12 29.92
CA ALA A 341 -20.67 41.68 29.65
C ALA A 341 -20.34 42.12 28.22
N SER A 342 -20.01 43.40 28.08
CA SER A 342 -19.15 43.92 27.01
C SER A 342 -17.71 43.55 27.28
#